data_AF-A0AAD8FCN1-F1
#
_entry.id   AF-A0AAD8FCN1-F1
#
_cell.length_a   1.000
_cell.length_b   1.000
_cell.length_c   1.000
_cell.angle_alpha   90.00
_cell.angle_beta   90.00
_cell.angle_gamma   90.00
#
_symmetry.space_group_name_H-M   'P 1'
#
loop_
_entity.id
_entity.type
_entity.pdbx_description
1 polymer ?
#
loop_
_entity_poly.entity_id
_entity_poly.type
_entity_poly.pdbx_seq_one_letter_code
_entity_poly.pdbx_strand_id
1 'polypeptide(L)'
;MLLKGMLERVDRRNKLLKGMLERVDRRNKLLKGMLERVDRRNKLLKGMLERVDRRNKLLKGMLERVDRRNKLLKGMLERVDRRNKLLKGMLERVDRIYMLLKGMLERVDRIYMLLKGMLERVDRIYMLLKGMLERVDRRNTLLKGMLERVDRRNKLLKGMLERDNGRNKLLIGMLERVDRKNKLLKGMLERDNGRNKLLIGMLERVDRIYMLLKGMLERVDRIYMLLKGMLERVDRIYMLLKGMLERVDRIYMLLKGMLERVDRRNMLLKGMLERVDRRNKLLKGMLERDNGRNKLLIGMLERVDRKNKLHKGMLERDNGRNKLLIGMLERVDRKNKLLKGMLERVDGRNKFLKGMLERVDRRNKLLKGMLERVDRRNKFLKGMLERVDRRKKLLKGML
;
A
#
# COMPACT_ATOMS: atom_id res chain seq x y z
N MET A 1 -64.04 -82.13 14.94
CA MET A 1 -62.76 -81.63 15.50
C MET A 1 -61.73 -81.22 14.43
N LEU A 2 -61.63 -81.92 13.28
CA LEU A 2 -60.66 -81.63 12.19
C LEU A 2 -60.70 -80.21 11.60
N LEU A 3 -61.89 -79.64 11.38
CA LEU A 3 -62.02 -78.28 10.83
C LEU A 3 -61.42 -77.20 11.76
N LYS A 4 -61.57 -77.37 13.08
CA LYS A 4 -61.20 -76.38 14.10
C LYS A 4 -59.67 -76.22 14.21
N GLY A 5 -58.92 -77.32 14.14
CA GLY A 5 -57.45 -77.31 14.13
C GLY A 5 -56.83 -76.78 12.82
N MET A 6 -57.50 -76.94 11.67
CA MET A 6 -57.08 -76.35 10.40
C MET A 6 -57.27 -74.83 10.40
N LEU A 7 -58.41 -74.36 10.91
CA LEU A 7 -58.70 -72.92 11.08
C LEU A 7 -57.68 -72.24 12.00
N GLU A 8 -57.37 -72.83 13.17
CA GLU A 8 -56.34 -72.27 14.07
C GLU A 8 -54.94 -72.21 13.43
N ARG A 9 -54.57 -73.19 12.59
CA ARG A 9 -53.30 -73.19 11.87
C ARG A 9 -53.26 -72.11 10.79
N VAL A 10 -54.35 -71.90 10.06
CA VAL A 10 -54.50 -70.81 9.07
C VAL A 10 -54.41 -69.46 9.77
N ASP A 11 -55.07 -69.30 10.92
CA ASP A 11 -55.03 -68.06 11.70
C ASP A 11 -53.65 -67.73 12.23
N ARG A 12 -52.91 -68.72 12.78
CA ARG A 12 -51.52 -68.51 13.21
C ARG A 12 -50.62 -68.10 12.04
N ARG A 13 -50.80 -68.73 10.87
CA ARG A 13 -50.02 -68.42 9.65
C ARG A 13 -50.34 -67.04 9.10
N ASN A 14 -51.62 -66.65 9.10
CA ASN A 14 -52.07 -65.31 8.71
C ASN A 14 -51.54 -64.24 9.67
N LYS A 15 -51.57 -64.46 10.99
CA LYS A 15 -50.94 -63.55 11.96
C LYS A 15 -49.44 -63.36 11.71
N LEU A 16 -48.74 -64.45 11.38
CA LEU A 16 -47.29 -64.42 11.08
C LEU A 16 -46.99 -63.66 9.77
N LEU A 17 -47.75 -63.92 8.71
CA LEU A 17 -47.68 -63.19 7.44
C LEU A 17 -47.96 -61.70 7.62
N LYS A 18 -48.98 -61.34 8.41
CA LYS A 18 -49.33 -59.96 8.73
C LYS A 18 -48.18 -59.25 9.45
N GLY A 19 -47.57 -59.91 10.43
CA GLY A 19 -46.38 -59.40 11.13
C GLY A 19 -45.14 -59.26 10.24
N MET A 20 -44.96 -60.13 9.25
CA MET A 20 -43.89 -60.01 8.25
C MET A 20 -44.12 -58.84 7.30
N LEU A 21 -45.34 -58.67 6.79
CA LEU A 21 -45.74 -57.53 5.95
C LEU A 21 -45.54 -56.20 6.69
N GLU A 22 -45.99 -56.10 7.93
CA GLU A 22 -45.76 -54.90 8.75
C GLU A 22 -44.27 -54.59 8.94
N ARG A 23 -43.42 -55.61 9.11
CA ARG A 23 -41.96 -55.43 9.20
C ARG A 23 -41.36 -54.94 7.90
N VAL A 24 -41.83 -55.43 6.75
CA VAL A 24 -41.41 -54.96 5.43
C VAL A 24 -41.79 -53.50 5.23
N ASP A 25 -43.03 -53.12 5.57
CA ASP A 25 -43.50 -51.74 5.47
C ASP A 25 -42.71 -50.79 6.36
N ARG A 26 -42.44 -51.19 7.61
CA ARG A 26 -41.59 -50.41 8.52
C ARG A 26 -40.19 -50.19 7.93
N ARG A 27 -39.59 -51.22 7.30
CA ARG A 27 -38.29 -51.11 6.63
C ARG A 27 -38.32 -50.20 5.40
N ASN A 28 -39.34 -50.31 4.56
CA ASN A 28 -39.49 -49.45 3.37
C ASN A 28 -39.64 -47.98 3.77
N LYS A 29 -40.43 -47.69 4.82
CA LYS A 29 -40.52 -46.32 5.38
C LYS A 29 -39.16 -45.82 5.87
N LEU A 30 -38.38 -46.67 6.53
CA LEU A 30 -37.04 -46.34 7.03
C LEU A 30 -36.07 -46.05 5.88
N LEU A 31 -36.06 -46.87 4.83
CA LEU A 31 -35.28 -46.66 3.60
C LEU A 31 -35.63 -45.36 2.90
N LYS A 32 -36.93 -45.07 2.75
CA LYS A 32 -37.40 -43.82 2.14
C LYS A 32 -36.92 -42.61 2.94
N GLY A 33 -36.99 -42.68 4.27
CA GLY A 33 -36.45 -41.64 5.16
C GLY A 33 -34.92 -41.48 5.05
N MET A 34 -34.17 -42.57 4.84
CA MET A 34 -32.72 -42.52 4.61
C MET A 34 -32.38 -41.86 3.27
N LEU A 35 -33.10 -42.18 2.19
CA LEU A 35 -32.93 -41.57 0.87
C LEU A 35 -33.21 -40.07 0.90
N GLU A 36 -34.33 -39.66 1.50
CA GLU A 36 -34.65 -38.24 1.67
C GLU A 36 -33.58 -37.49 2.46
N ARG A 37 -32.99 -38.12 3.50
CA ARG A 37 -31.88 -37.55 4.25
C ARG A 37 -30.63 -37.36 3.38
N VAL A 38 -30.33 -38.31 2.48
CA VAL A 38 -29.22 -38.19 1.52
C VAL A 38 -29.46 -37.03 0.56
N ASP A 39 -30.66 -36.92 -0.01
CA ASP A 39 -31.00 -35.84 -0.95
C ASP A 39 -30.90 -34.46 -0.31
N ARG A 40 -31.41 -34.30 0.92
CA ARG A 40 -31.26 -33.05 1.69
C ARG A 40 -29.80 -32.70 1.87
N ARG A 41 -28.95 -33.68 2.17
CA ARG A 41 -27.51 -33.49 2.38
C ARG A 41 -26.79 -33.07 1.09
N ASN A 42 -27.16 -33.65 -0.05
CA ASN A 42 -26.62 -33.29 -1.37
C ASN A 42 -26.96 -31.85 -1.76
N LYS A 43 -28.22 -31.44 -1.57
CA LYS A 43 -28.63 -30.05 -1.83
C LYS A 43 -27.84 -29.05 -0.97
N LEU A 44 -27.61 -29.39 0.30
CA LEU A 44 -26.84 -28.57 1.24
C LEU A 44 -25.38 -28.40 0.78
N LEU A 45 -24.73 -29.50 0.38
CA LEU A 45 -23.36 -29.48 -0.15
C LEU A 45 -23.24 -28.67 -1.45
N LYS A 46 -24.20 -28.79 -2.37
CA LYS A 46 -24.22 -28.00 -3.61
C LYS A 46 -24.33 -26.49 -3.30
N GLY A 47 -25.19 -26.11 -2.37
CA GLY A 47 -25.28 -24.71 -1.91
C GLY A 47 -23.99 -24.21 -1.25
N MET A 48 -23.26 -25.08 -0.54
CA MET A 48 -21.94 -24.73 0.01
C MET A 48 -20.89 -24.49 -1.08
N LEU A 49 -20.86 -25.31 -2.14
CA LEU A 49 -19.96 -25.13 -3.29
C LEU A 49 -20.21 -23.79 -4.01
N GLU A 50 -21.47 -23.49 -4.33
CA GLU A 50 -21.82 -22.22 -4.98
C GLU A 50 -21.43 -21.00 -4.12
N ARG A 51 -21.58 -21.10 -2.80
CA ARG A 51 -21.14 -20.05 -1.87
C ARG A 51 -19.62 -19.86 -1.90
N VAL A 52 -18.85 -20.95 -1.97
CA VAL A 52 -17.39 -20.89 -2.11
C VAL A 52 -16.99 -20.24 -3.43
N ASP A 53 -17.63 -20.59 -4.54
CA ASP A 53 -17.32 -19.99 -5.85
C ASP A 53 -17.59 -18.48 -5.90
N ARG A 54 -18.73 -18.04 -5.33
CA ARG A 54 -19.03 -16.60 -5.21
C ARG A 54 -17.96 -15.88 -4.37
N ARG A 55 -17.50 -16.51 -3.28
CA ARG A 55 -16.44 -15.98 -2.43
C ARG A 55 -15.10 -15.88 -3.17
N ASN A 56 -14.75 -16.89 -3.97
CA ASN A 56 -13.55 -16.89 -4.80
C ASN A 56 -13.55 -15.75 -5.84
N LYS A 57 -14.69 -15.51 -6.50
CA LYS A 57 -14.83 -14.38 -7.44
C LYS A 57 -14.64 -13.03 -6.74
N LEU A 58 -15.25 -12.85 -5.56
CA LEU A 58 -15.05 -11.66 -4.73
C LEU A 58 -13.57 -11.46 -4.35
N LEU A 59 -12.88 -12.51 -3.91
CA LEU A 59 -11.46 -12.46 -3.56
C LEU A 59 -10.56 -12.08 -4.75
N LYS A 60 -10.85 -12.61 -5.95
CA LYS A 60 -10.14 -12.21 -7.19
C LYS A 60 -10.34 -10.72 -7.49
N GLY A 61 -11.57 -10.23 -7.45
CA GLY A 61 -11.85 -8.80 -7.63
C GLY A 61 -11.18 -7.91 -6.57
N MET A 62 -11.02 -8.41 -5.34
CA MET A 62 -10.25 -7.71 -4.31
C MET A 62 -8.76 -7.64 -4.65
N LEU A 63 -8.14 -8.72 -5.13
CA LEU A 63 -6.74 -8.71 -5.59
C LEU A 63 -6.52 -7.71 -6.72
N GLU A 64 -7.38 -7.69 -7.74
CA GLU A 64 -7.27 -6.73 -8.84
C GLU A 64 -7.36 -5.27 -8.37
N ARG A 65 -8.29 -4.97 -7.45
CA ARG A 65 -8.40 -3.63 -6.85
C ARG A 65 -7.14 -3.26 -6.09
N VAL A 66 -6.53 -4.23 -5.43
CA VAL A 66 -5.28 -4.03 -4.70
C VAL A 66 -4.12 -3.76 -5.68
N ASP A 67 -4.04 -4.49 -6.79
CA ASP A 67 -3.01 -4.27 -7.81
C ASP A 67 -3.15 -2.88 -8.47
N ARG A 68 -4.38 -2.42 -8.74
CA ARG A 68 -4.63 -1.05 -9.22
C ARG A 68 -4.15 0.00 -8.21
N ARG A 69 -4.37 -0.22 -6.91
CA ARG A 69 -3.85 0.66 -5.85
C ARG A 69 -2.32 0.66 -5.82
N ASN A 70 -1.68 -0.49 -6.00
CA ASN A 70 -0.22 -0.58 -6.09
C ASN A 70 0.34 0.24 -7.26
N LYS A 71 -0.28 0.15 -8.45
CA LYS A 71 0.12 0.97 -9.60
C LYS A 71 -0.02 2.47 -9.32
N LEU A 72 -1.13 2.90 -8.71
CA LEU A 72 -1.33 4.29 -8.29
C LEU A 72 -0.26 4.75 -7.30
N LEU A 73 0.03 3.95 -6.27
CA LEU A 73 1.04 4.28 -5.26
C LEU A 73 2.45 4.39 -5.87
N LYS A 74 2.82 3.52 -6.81
CA LYS A 74 4.08 3.63 -7.57
C LYS A 74 4.14 4.94 -8.36
N GLY A 75 3.08 5.29 -9.08
CA GLY A 75 3.02 6.57 -9.80
C GLY A 75 3.10 7.79 -8.87
N MET A 76 2.56 7.69 -7.65
CA MET A 76 2.71 8.74 -6.63
C MET A 76 4.16 8.88 -6.16
N LEU A 77 4.88 7.78 -5.92
CA LEU A 77 6.30 7.79 -5.57
C LEU A 77 7.15 8.42 -6.69
N GLU A 78 6.94 8.03 -7.95
CA GLU A 78 7.68 8.64 -9.07
C GLU A 78 7.45 10.15 -9.16
N ARG A 79 6.21 10.61 -8.97
CA ARG A 79 5.91 12.06 -8.93
C ARG A 79 6.61 12.75 -7.76
N VAL A 80 6.70 12.08 -6.63
CA VAL A 80 7.45 12.58 -5.48
C VAL A 80 8.95 12.67 -5.81
N ASP A 81 9.55 11.64 -6.41
CA ASP A 81 10.97 11.63 -6.75
C ASP A 81 11.32 12.73 -7.75
N ARG A 82 10.45 12.98 -8.74
CA ARG A 82 10.59 14.13 -9.66
C ARG A 82 10.58 15.46 -8.90
N ARG A 83 9.68 15.62 -7.92
CA ARG A 83 9.64 16.83 -7.07
C ARG A 83 10.91 16.98 -6.25
N ASN A 84 11.43 15.89 -5.67
CA ASN A 84 12.70 15.91 -4.93
C ASN A 84 13.88 16.34 -5.79
N LYS A 85 13.98 15.82 -7.03
CA LYS A 85 15.01 16.27 -7.99
C LYS A 85 14.89 17.76 -8.30
N LEU A 86 13.67 18.25 -8.53
CA LEU A 86 13.41 19.67 -8.77
C LEU A 86 13.79 20.54 -7.57
N LEU A 87 13.43 20.13 -6.35
CA LEU A 87 13.79 20.85 -5.11
C LEU A 87 15.30 20.89 -4.89
N LYS A 88 16.02 19.79 -5.16
CA LYS A 88 17.49 19.77 -5.12
C LYS A 88 18.10 20.77 -6.11
N GLY A 89 17.64 20.76 -7.36
CA GLY A 89 18.09 21.73 -8.36
C GLY A 89 17.77 23.18 -7.99
N MET A 90 16.66 23.43 -7.28
CA MET A 90 16.36 24.76 -6.74
C MET A 90 17.32 25.16 -5.62
N LEU A 91 17.68 24.25 -4.71
CA LEU A 91 18.67 24.51 -3.65
C LEU A 91 20.04 24.84 -4.25
N GLU A 92 20.52 24.07 -5.22
CA GLU A 92 21.79 24.36 -5.91
C GLU A 92 21.78 25.74 -6.59
N ARG A 93 20.64 26.16 -7.14
CA ARG A 93 20.50 27.53 -7.70
C ARG A 93 20.56 28.59 -6.61
N VAL A 94 19.93 28.35 -5.47
CA VAL A 94 19.96 29.24 -4.31
C VAL A 94 21.40 29.39 -3.80
N ASP A 95 22.16 28.30 -3.69
CA ASP A 95 23.57 28.31 -3.29
C ASP A 95 24.43 29.12 -4.26
N ARG A 96 24.22 28.95 -5.58
CA ARG A 96 24.92 29.76 -6.60
C ARG A 96 24.61 31.25 -6.46
N ILE A 97 23.34 31.61 -6.24
CA ILE A 97 22.94 33.01 -6.02
C ILE A 97 23.59 33.55 -4.74
N TYR A 98 23.60 32.77 -3.67
CA TYR A 98 24.25 33.14 -2.42
C TYR A 98 25.74 33.49 -2.62
N MET A 99 26.48 32.61 -3.31
CA MET A 99 27.90 32.84 -3.60
C MET A 99 28.13 34.08 -4.47
N LEU A 100 27.27 34.33 -5.45
CA LEU A 100 27.33 35.55 -6.26
C LEU A 100 27.09 36.80 -5.42
N LEU A 101 26.06 36.82 -4.57
CA LEU A 101 25.76 37.94 -3.69
C LEU A 101 26.89 38.21 -2.70
N LYS A 102 27.49 37.15 -2.13
CA LYS A 102 28.66 37.27 -1.26
C LYS A 102 29.84 37.93 -1.99
N GLY A 103 30.16 37.47 -3.20
CA GLY A 103 31.22 38.07 -4.02
C GLY A 103 30.92 39.53 -4.42
N MET A 104 29.65 39.89 -4.63
CA MET A 104 29.25 41.28 -4.85
C MET A 104 29.48 42.14 -3.60
N LEU A 105 29.18 41.62 -2.40
CA LEU A 105 29.43 42.33 -1.14
C LEU A 105 30.92 42.62 -0.95
N GLU A 106 31.77 41.62 -1.17
CA GLU A 106 33.24 41.80 -1.09
C GLU A 106 33.75 42.85 -2.09
N ARG A 107 33.14 42.93 -3.29
CA ARG A 107 33.47 43.99 -4.26
C ARG A 107 33.02 45.37 -3.77
N VAL A 108 31.85 45.46 -3.16
CA VAL A 108 31.31 46.69 -2.56
C VAL A 108 32.24 47.16 -1.45
N ASP A 109 32.71 46.27 -0.58
CA ASP A 109 33.68 46.60 0.48
C ASP A 109 35.00 47.13 -0.09
N ARG A 110 35.54 46.51 -1.14
CA ARG A 110 36.74 47.01 -1.82
C ARG A 110 36.54 48.40 -2.41
N ILE A 111 35.39 48.64 -3.06
CA ILE A 111 35.05 49.97 -3.60
C ILE A 111 34.94 51.00 -2.48
N TYR A 112 34.29 50.63 -1.37
CA TYR A 112 34.16 51.50 -0.20
C TYR A 112 35.53 51.93 0.32
N MET A 113 36.45 50.98 0.51
CA MET A 113 37.81 51.26 0.98
C MET A 113 38.59 52.16 0.02
N LEU A 114 38.44 51.96 -1.29
CA LEU A 114 39.05 52.83 -2.30
C LEU A 114 38.49 54.26 -2.24
N LEU A 115 37.17 54.42 -2.15
CA LEU A 115 36.52 55.73 -2.07
C LEU A 115 36.93 56.47 -0.79
N LYS A 116 37.01 55.77 0.34
CA LYS A 116 37.50 56.31 1.60
C LYS A 116 38.95 56.82 1.47
N GLY A 117 39.84 56.01 0.88
CA GLY A 117 41.22 56.43 0.63
C GLY A 117 41.33 57.60 -0.36
N MET A 118 40.42 57.71 -1.33
CA MET A 118 40.34 58.87 -2.22
C MET A 118 39.94 60.14 -1.47
N LEU A 119 38.95 60.07 -0.57
CA LEU A 119 38.55 61.20 0.28
C LEU A 119 39.72 61.68 1.15
N GLU A 120 40.43 60.77 1.81
CA GLU A 120 41.62 61.13 2.61
C GLU A 120 42.70 61.82 1.76
N ARG A 121 42.86 61.42 0.48
CA ARG A 121 43.78 62.10 -0.45
C ARG A 121 43.27 63.49 -0.83
N VAL A 122 41.97 63.64 -1.06
CA VAL A 122 41.33 64.94 -1.35
C VAL A 122 41.53 65.89 -0.17
N ASP A 123 41.34 65.41 1.07
CA ASP A 123 41.57 66.21 2.28
C ASP A 123 43.03 66.67 2.39
N ARG A 124 43.99 65.77 2.13
CA ARG A 124 45.42 66.14 2.10
C ARG A 124 45.71 67.20 1.04
N ILE A 125 45.17 67.07 -0.16
CA ILE A 125 45.32 68.05 -1.24
C ILE A 125 44.71 69.39 -0.84
N TYR A 126 43.51 69.36 -0.27
CA TYR A 126 42.82 70.55 0.24
C TYR A 126 43.70 71.32 1.23
N MET A 127 44.23 70.62 2.23
CA MET A 127 45.10 71.22 3.26
C MET A 127 46.39 71.81 2.66
N LEU A 128 46.99 71.14 1.68
CA LEU A 128 48.16 71.65 0.96
C LEU A 128 47.83 72.93 0.18
N LEU A 129 46.73 72.93 -0.59
CA LEU A 129 46.30 74.10 -1.37
C LEU A 129 45.98 75.29 -0.46
N LYS A 130 45.30 75.05 0.66
CA LYS A 130 45.04 76.07 1.68
C LYS A 130 46.34 76.69 2.21
N GLY A 131 47.32 75.85 2.58
CA GLY A 131 48.63 76.33 3.03
C GLY A 131 49.42 77.09 1.94
N MET A 132 49.27 76.72 0.66
CA MET A 132 49.87 77.48 -0.44
C MET A 132 49.23 78.85 -0.61
N LEU A 133 47.91 78.97 -0.44
CA LEU A 133 47.18 80.23 -0.49
C LEU A 133 47.64 81.17 0.63
N GLU A 134 47.74 80.67 1.86
CA GLU A 134 48.27 81.44 3.00
C GLU A 134 49.70 81.95 2.76
N ARG A 135 50.55 81.15 2.11
CA ARG A 135 51.91 81.58 1.72
C ARG A 135 51.89 82.67 0.65
N VAL A 136 50.99 82.56 -0.32
CA VAL A 136 50.75 83.58 -1.36
C VAL A 136 50.32 84.90 -0.71
N ASP A 137 49.38 84.86 0.23
CA ASP A 137 48.90 86.05 0.93
C ASP A 137 50.03 86.74 1.71
N ARG A 138 50.83 85.97 2.46
CA ARG A 138 52.01 86.50 3.16
C ARG A 138 53.00 87.17 2.21
N ARG A 139 53.25 86.55 1.03
CA ARG A 139 54.16 87.11 0.02
C ARG A 139 53.62 88.39 -0.59
N ASN A 140 52.31 88.46 -0.87
CA ASN A 140 51.65 89.67 -1.36
C ASN A 140 51.77 90.82 -0.34
N THR A 141 51.56 90.55 0.94
CA THR A 141 51.76 91.55 2.02
C THR A 141 53.21 92.06 2.07
N LEU A 142 54.20 91.17 1.96
CA LEU A 142 55.62 91.57 1.91
C LEU A 142 55.94 92.42 0.68
N LEU A 143 55.46 92.03 -0.51
CA LEU A 143 55.69 92.77 -1.76
C LEU A 143 55.08 94.18 -1.70
N LYS A 144 53.87 94.33 -1.15
CA LYS A 144 53.25 95.63 -0.91
C LYS A 144 54.12 96.52 -0.02
N GLY A 145 54.63 95.98 1.09
CA GLY A 145 55.54 96.71 1.98
C GLY A 145 56.88 97.11 1.31
N MET A 146 57.39 96.30 0.37
CA MET A 146 58.58 96.65 -0.42
C MET A 146 58.30 97.81 -1.39
N LEU A 147 57.15 97.80 -2.06
CA LEU A 147 56.71 98.85 -2.98
C LEU A 147 56.64 100.21 -2.25
N GLU A 148 55.99 100.24 -1.08
CA GLU A 148 55.90 101.45 -0.25
C GLU A 148 57.27 102.01 0.14
N ARG A 149 58.25 101.15 0.44
CA ARG A 149 59.63 101.58 0.75
C ARG A 149 60.32 102.19 -0.47
N VAL A 150 60.13 101.62 -1.66
CA VAL A 150 60.64 102.18 -2.92
C VAL A 150 60.02 103.55 -3.19
N ASP A 151 58.71 103.70 -2.99
CA ASP A 151 58.02 104.98 -3.17
C ASP A 151 58.55 106.07 -2.21
N ARG A 152 58.77 105.73 -0.93
CA ARG A 152 59.39 106.67 0.03
C ARG A 152 60.79 107.08 -0.40
N ARG A 153 61.61 106.14 -0.89
CA ARG A 153 62.96 106.40 -1.40
C ARG A 153 62.95 107.30 -2.63
N ASN A 154 62.02 107.07 -3.57
CA ASN A 154 61.85 107.93 -4.74
C ASN A 154 61.46 109.36 -4.36
N LYS A 155 60.59 109.55 -3.37
CA LYS A 155 60.24 110.89 -2.83
C LYS A 155 61.45 111.58 -2.21
N LEU A 156 62.27 110.87 -1.43
CA LEU A 156 63.50 111.41 -0.85
C LEU A 156 64.52 111.84 -1.93
N LEU A 157 64.73 111.01 -2.97
CA LEU A 157 65.63 111.35 -4.09
C LEU A 157 65.18 112.60 -4.84
N LYS A 158 63.86 112.76 -5.08
CA LYS A 158 63.30 113.99 -5.68
C LYS A 158 63.59 115.22 -4.81
N GLY A 159 63.33 115.13 -3.50
CA GLY A 159 63.65 116.24 -2.58
C GLY A 159 65.15 116.57 -2.49
N MET A 160 66.03 115.56 -2.61
CA MET A 160 67.49 115.80 -2.69
C MET A 160 67.88 116.52 -3.99
N LEU A 161 67.29 116.15 -5.13
CA LEU A 161 67.51 116.83 -6.41
C LEU A 161 67.01 118.29 -6.36
N GLU A 162 65.85 118.55 -5.77
CA GLU A 162 65.31 119.90 -5.59
C GLU A 162 66.21 120.75 -4.68
N ARG A 163 66.71 120.19 -3.58
CA ARG A 163 67.67 120.87 -2.69
C ARG A 163 69.01 121.14 -3.37
N ASP A 164 69.52 120.21 -4.16
CA ASP A 164 70.73 120.39 -4.94
C ASP A 164 70.52 121.46 -6.04
N ASN A 165 69.35 121.52 -6.68
CA ASN A 165 68.95 122.62 -7.58
C ASN A 165 68.91 123.98 -6.86
N GLY A 166 68.45 124.02 -5.60
CA GLY A 166 68.48 125.24 -4.76
C GLY A 166 69.89 125.68 -4.37
N ARG A 167 70.78 124.72 -4.04
CA ARG A 167 72.21 124.98 -3.78
C ARG A 167 72.99 125.35 -5.04
N ASN A 168 72.52 124.93 -6.22
CA ASN A 168 73.10 125.25 -7.52
C ASN A 168 73.13 126.76 -7.79
N LYS A 169 72.24 127.55 -7.18
CA LYS A 169 72.28 129.02 -7.23
C LYS A 169 73.44 129.65 -6.43
N LEU A 170 74.17 128.87 -5.61
CA LEU A 170 75.22 129.36 -4.69
C LEU A 170 76.64 128.87 -5.02
N LEU A 171 76.87 128.03 -6.04
CA LEU A 171 78.14 127.26 -6.16
C LEU A 171 78.67 127.07 -7.59
N ILE A 172 78.78 128.18 -8.34
CA ILE A 172 79.52 128.25 -9.61
C ILE A 172 81.01 127.82 -9.46
N GLY A 173 81.56 127.68 -8.25
CA GLY A 173 82.99 127.41 -7.99
C GLY A 173 83.49 125.96 -7.85
N MET A 174 82.67 124.88 -7.87
CA MET A 174 83.15 123.49 -7.61
C MET A 174 82.89 122.50 -8.77
N LEU A 175 83.15 122.93 -10.00
CA LEU A 175 82.60 122.34 -11.24
C LEU A 175 83.21 121.03 -11.79
N GLU A 176 84.01 120.27 -11.03
CA GLU A 176 84.49 118.94 -11.48
C GLU A 176 83.97 117.74 -10.67
N ARG A 177 83.36 117.95 -9.48
CA ARG A 177 82.75 116.86 -8.68
C ARG A 177 81.26 116.62 -9.01
N VAL A 178 80.64 117.52 -9.78
CA VAL A 178 79.18 117.57 -10.05
C VAL A 178 78.72 116.51 -11.06
N ASP A 179 79.46 116.30 -12.16
CA ASP A 179 79.06 115.36 -13.20
C ASP A 179 79.05 113.91 -12.71
N ARG A 180 79.98 113.54 -11.81
CA ARG A 180 80.01 112.21 -11.21
C ARG A 180 78.81 111.98 -10.27
N LYS A 181 78.40 112.99 -9.48
CA LYS A 181 77.26 112.90 -8.56
C LYS A 181 75.91 112.86 -9.30
N ASN A 182 75.74 113.66 -10.35
CA ASN A 182 74.52 113.65 -11.18
C ASN A 182 74.37 112.34 -11.95
N LYS A 183 75.47 111.81 -12.52
CA LYS A 183 75.46 110.48 -13.15
C LYS A 183 75.11 109.38 -12.14
N LEU A 184 75.64 109.45 -10.91
CA LEU A 184 75.31 108.50 -9.85
C LEU A 184 73.83 108.57 -9.44
N LEU A 185 73.26 109.77 -9.24
CA LEU A 185 71.84 109.95 -8.89
C LEU A 185 70.90 109.48 -10.01
N LYS A 186 71.22 109.78 -11.27
CA LYS A 186 70.48 109.29 -12.43
C LYS A 186 70.50 107.76 -12.51
N GLY A 187 71.68 107.15 -12.31
CA GLY A 187 71.81 105.69 -12.22
C GLY A 187 71.05 105.07 -11.04
N MET A 188 70.96 105.77 -9.89
CA MET A 188 70.14 105.33 -8.75
C MET A 188 68.64 105.36 -9.06
N LEU A 189 68.15 106.42 -9.71
CA LEU A 189 66.76 106.55 -10.14
C LEU A 189 66.37 105.49 -11.17
N GLU A 190 67.21 105.27 -12.19
CA GLU A 190 66.98 104.23 -13.20
C GLU A 190 66.93 102.83 -12.57
N ARG A 191 67.82 102.55 -11.61
CA ARG A 191 67.83 101.29 -10.86
C ARG A 191 66.58 101.12 -9.99
N ASP A 192 66.11 102.17 -9.32
CA ASP A 192 64.90 102.12 -8.49
C ASP A 192 63.63 101.99 -9.35
N ASN A 193 63.57 102.64 -10.51
CA ASN A 193 62.50 102.42 -11.50
C ASN A 193 62.49 100.99 -12.03
N GLY A 194 63.66 100.42 -12.31
CA GLY A 194 63.80 99.00 -12.69
C GLY A 194 63.31 98.06 -11.60
N ARG A 195 63.64 98.33 -10.32
CA ARG A 195 63.12 97.58 -9.17
C ARG A 195 61.61 97.67 -9.04
N ASN A 196 61.03 98.85 -9.24
CA ASN A 196 59.59 99.05 -9.12
C ASN A 196 58.81 98.24 -10.18
N LYS A 197 59.28 98.26 -11.44
CA LYS A 197 58.71 97.44 -12.52
C LYS A 197 58.79 95.94 -12.21
N LEU A 198 59.92 95.48 -11.68
CA LEU A 198 60.08 94.08 -11.26
C LEU A 198 59.11 93.69 -10.13
N LEU A 199 58.89 94.55 -9.14
CA LEU A 199 57.95 94.31 -8.03
C LEU A 199 56.50 94.23 -8.50
N ILE A 200 56.08 95.11 -9.41
CA ILE A 200 54.74 95.08 -10.02
C ILE A 200 54.54 93.76 -10.77
N GLY A 201 55.51 93.37 -11.63
CA GLY A 201 55.46 92.09 -12.32
C GLY A 201 55.45 90.87 -11.38
N MET A 202 56.08 90.98 -10.21
CA MET A 202 55.99 89.94 -9.17
C MET A 202 54.59 89.84 -8.55
N LEU A 203 53.94 90.97 -8.23
CA LEU A 203 52.57 91.00 -7.69
C LEU A 203 51.57 90.36 -8.67
N GLU A 204 51.61 90.75 -9.95
CA GLU A 204 50.73 90.17 -10.97
C GLU A 204 50.90 88.65 -11.10
N ARG A 205 52.14 88.14 -11.00
CA ARG A 205 52.40 86.69 -11.01
C ARG A 205 51.80 86.01 -9.78
N VAL A 206 51.87 86.64 -8.61
CA VAL A 206 51.30 86.09 -7.37
C VAL A 206 49.77 86.08 -7.45
N ASP A 207 49.13 87.12 -7.99
CA ASP A 207 47.68 87.17 -8.17
C ASP A 207 47.19 86.08 -9.14
N ARG A 208 47.92 85.83 -10.24
CA ARG A 208 47.64 84.70 -11.14
C ARG A 208 47.73 83.35 -10.42
N ILE A 209 48.75 83.16 -9.56
CA ILE A 209 48.89 81.94 -8.75
C ILE A 209 47.72 81.80 -7.77
N TYR A 210 47.31 82.89 -7.11
CA TYR A 210 46.17 82.90 -6.19
C TYR A 210 44.88 82.43 -6.88
N MET A 211 44.56 82.98 -8.05
CA MET A 211 43.37 82.60 -8.81
C MET A 211 43.39 81.14 -9.25
N LEU A 212 44.55 80.62 -9.66
CA LEU A 212 44.73 79.19 -9.97
C LEU A 212 44.48 78.32 -8.74
N LEU A 213 45.07 78.65 -7.58
CA LEU A 213 44.88 77.90 -6.33
C LEU A 213 43.42 77.90 -5.88
N LYS A 214 42.73 79.04 -5.98
CA LYS A 214 41.29 79.13 -5.68
C LYS A 214 40.46 78.22 -6.58
N GLY A 215 40.71 78.25 -7.90
CA GLY A 215 40.05 77.34 -8.84
C GLY A 215 40.35 75.87 -8.58
N MET A 216 41.55 75.53 -8.10
CA MET A 216 41.89 74.17 -7.67
C MET A 216 41.09 73.73 -6.44
N LEU A 217 40.91 74.60 -5.44
CA LEU A 217 40.09 74.31 -4.25
C LEU A 217 38.63 74.04 -4.62
N GLU A 218 38.02 74.87 -5.48
CA GLU A 218 36.65 74.63 -5.96
C GLU A 218 36.50 73.30 -6.72
N ARG A 219 37.55 72.86 -7.43
CA ARG A 219 37.57 71.53 -8.07
C ARG A 219 37.66 70.41 -7.03
N VAL A 220 38.48 70.59 -5.99
CA VAL A 220 38.61 69.64 -4.86
C VAL A 220 37.26 69.48 -4.14
N ASP A 221 36.55 70.56 -3.87
CA ASP A 221 35.22 70.52 -3.23
C ASP A 221 34.20 69.75 -4.07
N ARG A 222 34.18 69.99 -5.39
CA ARG A 222 33.32 69.22 -6.32
C ARG A 222 33.66 67.73 -6.32
N ILE A 223 34.95 67.38 -6.32
CA ILE A 223 35.39 65.97 -6.23
C ILE A 223 34.95 65.36 -4.90
N TYR A 224 35.10 66.08 -3.79
CA TYR A 224 34.67 65.64 -2.46
C TYR A 224 33.16 65.31 -2.44
N MET A 225 32.32 66.21 -2.95
CA MET A 225 30.87 65.99 -3.01
C MET A 225 30.49 64.79 -3.89
N LEU A 226 31.18 64.61 -5.03
CA LEU A 226 30.98 63.44 -5.87
C LEU A 226 31.36 62.14 -5.14
N LEU A 227 32.52 62.11 -4.47
CA LEU A 227 32.98 60.93 -3.71
C LEU A 227 32.03 60.60 -2.56
N LYS A 228 31.53 61.60 -1.84
CA LYS A 228 30.52 61.42 -0.78
C LYS A 228 29.24 60.81 -1.34
N GLY A 229 28.72 61.34 -2.45
CA GLY A 229 27.54 60.78 -3.11
C GLY A 229 27.76 59.35 -3.64
N MET A 230 28.99 59.01 -4.08
CA MET A 230 29.35 57.64 -4.44
C MET A 230 29.32 56.71 -3.22
N LEU A 231 29.82 57.16 -2.06
CA LEU A 231 29.80 56.37 -0.82
C LEU A 231 28.36 56.07 -0.37
N GLU A 232 27.47 57.06 -0.39
CA GLU A 232 26.05 56.85 -0.08
C GLU A 232 25.37 55.86 -1.03
N ARG A 233 25.76 55.85 -2.32
CA ARG A 233 25.29 54.84 -3.28
C ARG A 233 25.80 53.45 -2.95
N VAL A 234 27.07 53.33 -2.54
CA VAL A 234 27.68 52.07 -2.09
C VAL A 234 26.93 51.53 -0.87
N ASP A 235 26.62 52.37 0.12
CA ASP A 235 25.85 51.97 1.30
C ASP A 235 24.45 51.46 0.94
N ARG A 236 23.74 52.16 0.04
CA ARG A 236 22.44 51.70 -0.47
C ARG A 236 22.54 50.34 -1.17
N ILE A 237 23.57 50.13 -1.99
CA ILE A 237 23.81 48.83 -2.66
C ILE A 237 24.09 47.75 -1.62
N TYR A 238 24.92 48.03 -0.61
CA TYR A 238 25.22 47.10 0.46
C TYR A 238 23.95 46.64 1.19
N MET A 239 23.09 47.58 1.59
CA MET A 239 21.82 47.26 2.25
C MET A 239 20.88 46.42 1.38
N LEU A 240 20.82 46.72 0.07
CA LEU A 240 20.05 45.91 -0.89
C LEU A 240 20.61 44.48 -0.98
N LEU A 241 21.92 44.32 -1.12
CA LEU A 241 22.57 43.01 -1.19
C LEU A 241 22.35 42.19 0.09
N LYS A 242 22.46 42.83 1.26
CA LYS A 242 22.16 42.19 2.54
C LYS A 242 20.71 41.69 2.60
N GLY A 243 19.74 42.52 2.23
CA GLY A 243 18.33 42.13 2.16
C GLY A 243 18.06 41.00 1.14
N MET A 244 18.79 40.99 0.02
CA MET A 244 18.74 39.88 -0.94
C MET A 244 19.25 38.57 -0.32
N LEU A 245 20.35 38.61 0.45
CA LEU A 245 20.90 37.45 1.13
C LEU A 245 19.90 36.86 2.14
N GLU A 246 19.26 37.70 2.95
CA GLU A 246 18.22 37.27 3.90
C GLU A 246 17.01 36.65 3.18
N ARG A 247 16.66 37.13 1.99
CA ARG A 247 15.61 36.50 1.15
C ARG A 247 16.05 35.14 0.63
N VAL A 248 17.30 35.00 0.20
CA VAL A 248 17.90 33.72 -0.23
C VAL A 248 17.86 32.71 0.92
N ASP A 249 18.25 33.10 2.13
CA ASP A 249 18.20 32.24 3.32
C ASP A 249 16.78 31.77 3.64
N ARG A 250 15.80 32.67 3.58
CA ARG A 250 14.38 32.30 3.77
C ARG A 250 13.90 31.30 2.72
N ILE A 251 14.26 31.51 1.45
CA ILE A 251 13.92 30.58 0.36
C ILE A 251 14.58 29.22 0.59
N TYR A 252 15.87 29.21 1.00
CA TYR A 252 16.59 27.99 1.33
C TYR A 252 15.87 27.19 2.43
N MET A 253 15.50 27.84 3.53
CA MET A 253 14.79 27.19 4.63
C MET A 253 13.42 26.64 4.22
N LEU A 254 12.68 27.37 3.37
CA LEU A 254 11.41 26.89 2.81
C LEU A 254 11.63 25.65 1.93
N LEU A 255 12.62 25.67 1.04
CA LEU A 255 12.94 24.54 0.17
C LEU A 255 13.37 23.31 0.96
N LYS A 256 14.20 23.50 1.99
CA LYS A 256 14.59 22.43 2.91
C LYS A 256 13.38 21.81 3.61
N GLY A 257 12.49 22.64 4.16
CA GLY A 257 11.25 22.17 4.78
C GLY A 257 10.30 21.46 3.79
N MET A 258 10.27 21.89 2.52
CA MET A 258 9.53 21.18 1.46
C MET A 258 10.13 19.80 1.20
N LEU A 259 11.45 19.67 1.13
CA LEU A 259 12.13 18.39 0.93
C LEU A 259 11.83 17.41 2.06
N GLU A 260 11.93 17.85 3.32
CA GLU A 260 11.58 17.03 4.48
C GLU A 260 10.11 16.56 4.48
N ARG A 261 9.18 17.40 4.03
CA ARG A 261 7.76 17.02 3.87
C ARG A 261 7.59 15.98 2.78
N VAL A 262 8.37 16.09 1.71
CA VAL A 262 8.35 15.14 0.60
C VAL A 262 8.93 13.79 1.03
N ASP A 263 10.03 13.77 1.79
CA ASP A 263 10.62 12.55 2.32
C ASP A 263 9.67 11.84 3.30
N ARG A 264 8.99 12.60 4.18
CA ARG A 264 7.92 12.05 5.02
C ARG A 264 6.80 11.41 4.21
N ARG A 265 6.37 12.05 3.11
CA ARG A 265 5.37 11.46 2.18
C ARG A 265 5.88 10.19 1.52
N ASN A 266 7.15 10.14 1.14
CA ASN A 266 7.77 8.93 0.58
C ASN A 266 7.75 7.77 1.57
N MET A 267 8.10 7.99 2.83
CA MET A 267 8.04 6.96 3.86
C MET A 267 6.61 6.44 4.05
N LEU A 268 5.61 7.34 4.08
CA LEU A 268 4.20 6.95 4.18
C LEU A 268 3.76 6.11 2.97
N LEU A 269 4.09 6.53 1.75
CA LEU A 269 3.76 5.80 0.53
C LEU A 269 4.40 4.40 0.49
N LYS A 270 5.66 4.29 0.91
CA LYS A 270 6.36 3.00 1.04
C LYS A 270 5.65 2.09 2.04
N GLY A 271 5.28 2.61 3.21
CA GLY A 271 4.50 1.85 4.20
C GLY A 271 3.11 1.43 3.69
N MET A 272 2.46 2.25 2.87
CA MET A 272 1.19 1.88 2.22
C MET A 272 1.35 0.72 1.23
N LEU A 273 2.40 0.74 0.40
CA LEU A 273 2.72 -0.36 -0.52
C LEU A 273 2.99 -1.67 0.24
N GLU A 274 3.80 -1.62 1.29
CA GLU A 274 4.07 -2.80 2.11
C GLU A 274 2.80 -3.39 2.74
N ARG A 275 1.90 -2.55 3.25
CA ARG A 275 0.59 -2.99 3.78
C ARG A 275 -0.25 -3.63 2.69
N VAL A 276 -0.22 -3.06 1.49
CA VAL A 276 -0.92 -3.62 0.34
C VAL A 276 -0.35 -4.98 -0.02
N ASP A 277 0.97 -5.14 -0.11
CA ASP A 277 1.60 -6.41 -0.46
C ASP A 277 1.29 -7.50 0.58
N ARG A 278 1.29 -7.15 1.88
CA ARG A 278 0.82 -8.07 2.94
C ARG A 278 -0.63 -8.50 2.73
N ARG A 279 -1.52 -7.56 2.38
CA ARG A 279 -2.92 -7.86 2.08
C ARG A 279 -3.06 -8.77 0.86
N ASN A 280 -2.25 -8.56 -0.18
CA ASN A 280 -2.23 -9.42 -1.37
C ASN A 280 -1.80 -10.85 -1.03
N LYS A 281 -0.74 -11.02 -0.23
CA LYS A 281 -0.32 -12.35 0.25
C LYS A 281 -1.44 -13.05 1.03
N LEU A 282 -2.11 -12.32 1.91
CA LEU A 282 -3.22 -12.86 2.70
C LEU A 282 -4.42 -13.27 1.83
N LEU A 283 -4.79 -12.46 0.84
CA LEU A 283 -5.86 -12.78 -0.13
C LEU A 283 -5.52 -14.01 -0.98
N LYS A 284 -4.27 -14.16 -1.42
CA LYS A 284 -3.80 -15.37 -2.14
C LYS A 284 -3.94 -16.61 -1.27
N GLY A 285 -3.48 -16.58 -0.02
CA GLY A 285 -3.64 -17.70 0.91
C GLY A 285 -5.10 -18.06 1.20
N MET A 286 -6.00 -17.07 1.24
CA MET A 286 -7.45 -17.32 1.37
C MET A 286 -8.02 -18.07 0.16
N LEU A 287 -7.64 -17.67 -1.06
CA LEU A 287 -8.05 -18.35 -2.30
C LEU A 287 -7.53 -19.79 -2.35
N GLU A 288 -6.27 -20.01 -1.99
CA GLU A 288 -5.69 -21.36 -1.94
C GLU A 288 -6.44 -22.26 -0.95
N ARG A 289 -6.76 -21.75 0.23
CA ARG A 289 -7.56 -22.47 1.22
C ARG A 289 -8.96 -22.80 0.72
N ASP A 290 -9.63 -21.85 0.06
CA ASP A 290 -10.97 -22.06 -0.48
C ASP A 290 -10.95 -23.04 -1.67
N ASN A 291 -9.90 -23.02 -2.49
CA ASN A 291 -9.65 -24.06 -3.50
C ASN A 291 -9.45 -25.44 -2.86
N GLY A 292 -8.69 -25.54 -1.77
CA GLY A 292 -8.53 -26.79 -1.02
C GLY A 292 -9.86 -27.32 -0.47
N ARG A 293 -10.70 -26.44 0.10
CA ARG A 293 -12.05 -26.79 0.55
C ARG A 293 -12.94 -27.27 -0.60
N ASN A 294 -12.83 -26.65 -1.77
CA ASN A 294 -13.60 -27.04 -2.95
C ASN A 294 -13.23 -28.46 -3.39
N LYS A 295 -11.93 -28.77 -3.46
CA LYS A 295 -11.44 -30.14 -3.75
C LYS A 295 -11.97 -31.17 -2.74
N LEU A 296 -11.97 -30.83 -1.44
CA LEU A 296 -12.52 -31.71 -0.40
C LEU A 296 -14.02 -31.96 -0.59
N LEU A 297 -14.81 -30.92 -0.89
CA LEU A 297 -16.24 -31.05 -1.16
C LEU A 297 -16.53 -31.91 -2.38
N ILE A 298 -15.76 -31.76 -3.46
CA ILE A 298 -15.83 -32.62 -4.66
C ILE A 298 -15.55 -34.08 -4.27
N GLY A 299 -14.48 -34.35 -3.52
CA GLY A 299 -14.17 -35.70 -3.05
C GLY A 299 -15.26 -36.29 -2.13
N MET A 300 -15.96 -35.46 -1.36
CA MET A 300 -17.13 -35.89 -0.58
C MET A 300 -18.31 -36.30 -1.48
N LEU A 301 -18.58 -35.55 -2.56
CA LEU A 301 -19.62 -35.89 -3.55
C LEU A 301 -19.32 -37.25 -4.20
N GLU A 302 -18.08 -37.45 -4.66
CA GLU A 302 -17.69 -38.74 -5.25
C GLU A 302 -17.87 -39.91 -4.28
N ARG A 303 -17.55 -39.73 -3.00
CA ARG A 303 -17.78 -40.77 -1.98
C ARG A 303 -19.26 -41.07 -1.75
N VAL A 304 -20.12 -40.05 -1.80
CA VAL A 304 -21.58 -40.25 -1.72
C VAL A 304 -22.08 -41.00 -2.94
N ASP A 305 -21.63 -40.65 -4.15
CA ASP A 305 -22.00 -41.36 -5.38
C ASP A 305 -21.58 -42.84 -5.33
N ARG A 306 -20.38 -43.14 -4.83
CA ARG A 306 -19.94 -44.51 -4.60
C ARG A 306 -20.86 -45.24 -3.61
N LYS A 307 -21.22 -44.60 -2.48
CA LYS A 307 -22.16 -45.17 -1.49
C LYS A 307 -23.55 -45.42 -2.09
N ASN A 308 -24.03 -44.54 -2.96
CA ASN A 308 -25.30 -44.68 -3.66
C ASN A 308 -25.29 -45.87 -4.61
N LYS A 309 -24.22 -46.02 -5.41
CA LYS A 309 -24.01 -47.21 -6.26
C LYS A 309 -24.00 -48.50 -5.43
N LEU A 310 -23.34 -48.49 -4.27
CA LEU A 310 -23.25 -49.63 -3.37
C LEU A 310 -24.62 -50.00 -2.77
N HIS A 311 -25.41 -49.00 -2.35
CA HIS A 311 -26.80 -49.22 -1.91
C HIS A 311 -27.69 -49.79 -3.03
N LYS A 312 -27.54 -49.29 -4.25
CA LYS A 312 -28.26 -49.83 -5.41
C LYS A 312 -27.93 -51.31 -5.63
N GLY A 313 -26.66 -51.69 -5.56
CA GLY A 313 -26.25 -53.10 -5.65
C GLY A 313 -26.77 -53.96 -4.50
N MET A 314 -26.83 -53.43 -3.26
CA MET A 314 -27.44 -54.13 -2.12
C MET A 314 -28.93 -54.40 -2.36
N LEU A 315 -29.68 -53.41 -2.88
CA LEU A 315 -31.09 -53.56 -3.23
C LEU A 315 -31.30 -54.63 -4.31
N GLU A 316 -30.46 -54.63 -5.36
CA GLU A 316 -30.51 -55.66 -6.41
C GLU A 316 -30.23 -57.07 -5.85
N ARG A 317 -29.26 -57.19 -4.94
CA ARG A 317 -28.95 -58.46 -4.26
C ARG A 317 -30.10 -58.94 -3.38
N ASP A 318 -30.71 -58.05 -2.62
CA ASP A 318 -31.86 -58.38 -1.77
C ASP A 318 -33.07 -58.79 -2.62
N ASN A 319 -33.30 -58.13 -3.75
CA ASN A 319 -34.28 -58.56 -4.75
C ASN A 319 -33.99 -59.98 -5.28
N GLY A 320 -32.73 -60.28 -5.58
CA GLY A 320 -32.30 -61.63 -5.98
C GLY A 320 -32.56 -62.69 -4.89
N ARG A 321 -32.20 -62.39 -3.64
CA ARG A 321 -32.48 -63.25 -2.48
C ARG A 321 -33.97 -63.50 -2.28
N ASN A 322 -34.79 -62.45 -2.44
CA ASN A 322 -36.24 -62.58 -2.37
C ASN A 322 -36.78 -63.52 -3.46
N LYS A 323 -36.31 -63.41 -4.71
CA LYS A 323 -36.69 -64.36 -5.79
C LYS A 323 -36.33 -65.81 -5.43
N LEU A 324 -35.15 -66.03 -4.86
CA LEU A 324 -34.72 -67.35 -4.36
C LEU A 324 -35.63 -67.89 -3.25
N LEU A 325 -35.97 -67.06 -2.27
CA LEU A 325 -36.88 -67.39 -1.18
C LEU A 325 -38.27 -67.77 -1.69
N ILE A 326 -38.81 -67.00 -2.64
CA ILE A 326 -40.07 -67.32 -3.33
C ILE A 326 -39.98 -68.71 -3.98
N GLY A 327 -38.91 -68.96 -4.75
CA GLY A 327 -38.70 -70.27 -5.38
C GLY A 327 -38.55 -71.43 -4.37
N MET A 328 -37.93 -71.19 -3.21
CA MET A 328 -37.86 -72.19 -2.13
C MET A 328 -39.25 -72.47 -1.53
N LEU A 329 -40.04 -71.43 -1.29
CA LEU A 329 -41.42 -71.57 -0.80
C LEU A 329 -42.28 -72.36 -1.79
N GLU A 330 -42.17 -72.08 -3.09
CA GLU A 330 -42.87 -72.86 -4.13
C GLU A 330 -42.46 -74.33 -4.12
N ARG A 331 -41.17 -74.65 -3.91
CA ARG A 331 -40.71 -76.05 -3.77
C ARG A 331 -41.29 -76.72 -2.54
N VAL A 332 -41.35 -76.03 -1.40
CA VAL A 332 -41.98 -76.53 -0.18
C VAL A 332 -43.46 -76.81 -0.43
N ASP A 333 -44.16 -75.93 -1.14
CA ASP A 333 -45.55 -76.14 -1.51
C ASP A 333 -45.74 -77.35 -2.43
N ARG A 334 -44.87 -77.54 -3.43
CA ARG A 334 -44.89 -78.76 -4.26
C ARG A 334 -44.65 -80.02 -3.44
N LYS A 335 -43.68 -80.01 -2.51
CA LYS A 335 -43.43 -81.14 -1.58
C LYS A 335 -44.65 -81.43 -0.70
N ASN A 336 -45.30 -80.40 -0.16
CA ASN A 336 -46.51 -80.56 0.64
C ASN A 336 -47.66 -81.15 -0.19
N LYS A 337 -47.84 -80.75 -1.45
CA LYS A 337 -48.81 -81.36 -2.37
C LYS A 337 -48.53 -82.85 -2.61
N LEU A 338 -47.25 -83.21 -2.82
CA LEU A 338 -46.84 -84.61 -2.96
C LEU A 338 -47.14 -85.43 -1.70
N LEU A 339 -46.76 -84.93 -0.52
CA LEU A 339 -47.05 -85.55 0.77
C LEU A 339 -48.56 -85.77 0.98
N LYS A 340 -49.37 -84.79 0.60
CA LYS A 340 -50.83 -84.90 0.64
C LYS A 340 -51.34 -86.04 -0.26
N GLY A 341 -50.87 -86.11 -1.50
CA GLY A 341 -51.22 -87.21 -2.42
C GLY A 341 -50.76 -88.58 -1.91
N MET A 342 -49.60 -88.66 -1.24
CA MET A 342 -49.15 -89.89 -0.58
C MET A 342 -50.09 -90.31 0.56
N LEU A 343 -50.53 -89.37 1.41
CA LEU A 343 -51.49 -89.63 2.49
C LEU A 343 -52.84 -90.12 1.95
N GLU A 344 -53.37 -89.49 0.89
CA GLU A 344 -54.61 -89.92 0.24
C GLU A 344 -54.50 -91.36 -0.31
N ARG A 345 -53.33 -91.73 -0.83
CA ARG A 345 -53.04 -93.10 -1.30
C ARG A 345 -52.97 -94.11 -0.16
N VAL A 346 -52.44 -93.70 1.01
CA VAL A 346 -52.46 -94.51 2.24
C VAL A 346 -53.89 -94.70 2.74
N ASP A 347 -54.71 -93.66 2.75
CA ASP A 347 -56.13 -93.76 3.10
C ASP A 347 -56.89 -94.70 2.15
N GLY A 348 -56.61 -94.63 0.85
CA GLY A 348 -57.15 -95.56 -0.15
C GLY A 348 -56.78 -97.02 0.16
N ARG A 349 -55.51 -97.28 0.51
CA ARG A 349 -55.05 -98.62 0.95
C ARG A 349 -55.75 -99.07 2.22
N ASN A 350 -55.93 -98.20 3.22
CA ASN A 350 -56.61 -98.53 4.46
C ASN A 350 -58.09 -98.90 4.22
N LYS A 351 -58.79 -98.18 3.34
CA LYS A 351 -60.17 -98.54 2.93
C LYS A 351 -60.22 -99.91 2.26
N PHE A 352 -59.27 -100.22 1.38
CA PHE A 352 -59.16 -101.53 0.74
C PHE A 352 -58.95 -102.65 1.76
N LEU A 353 -58.02 -102.46 2.71
CA LEU A 353 -57.77 -103.41 3.80
C LEU A 353 -59.00 -103.64 4.68
N LYS A 354 -59.75 -102.56 5.00
CA LYS A 354 -61.01 -102.66 5.73
C LYS A 354 -62.04 -103.52 4.97
N GLY A 355 -62.15 -103.34 3.66
CA GLY A 355 -63.00 -104.19 2.80
C GLY A 355 -62.56 -105.66 2.77
N MET A 356 -61.26 -105.95 2.85
CA MET A 356 -60.76 -107.32 3.00
C MET A 356 -61.14 -107.92 4.36
N LEU A 357 -61.02 -107.17 5.46
CA LEU A 357 -61.44 -107.59 6.80
C LEU A 357 -62.93 -107.94 6.85
N GLU A 358 -63.80 -107.10 6.27
CA GLU A 358 -65.24 -107.39 6.19
C GLU A 358 -65.54 -108.68 5.39
N ARG A 359 -64.76 -108.99 4.35
CA ARG A 359 -64.88 -110.27 3.63
C ARG A 359 -64.49 -111.44 4.51
N VAL A 360 -63.42 -111.31 5.31
CA VAL A 360 -62.99 -112.33 6.27
C VAL A 360 -64.09 -112.57 7.32
N ASP A 361 -64.70 -111.52 7.85
CA ASP A 361 -65.82 -111.62 8.79
C ASP A 361 -67.03 -112.36 8.20
N ARG A 362 -67.40 -112.06 6.94
CA ARG A 362 -68.47 -112.80 6.25
C ARG A 362 -68.11 -114.29 6.11
N ARG A 363 -66.85 -114.59 5.79
CA ARG A 363 -66.34 -115.97 5.68
C ARG A 363 -66.41 -116.70 7.02
N ASN A 364 -66.05 -116.03 8.12
CA ASN A 364 -66.14 -116.57 9.47
C ASN A 364 -67.59 -116.83 9.90
N LYS A 365 -68.54 -115.94 9.58
CA LYS A 365 -69.98 -116.19 9.81
C LYS A 365 -70.48 -117.43 9.05
N LEU A 366 -70.00 -117.63 7.82
CA LEU A 366 -70.34 -118.79 6.99
C LEU A 366 -69.80 -120.10 7.57
N LEU A 367 -68.55 -120.09 8.04
CA LEU A 367 -67.94 -121.20 8.79
C LEU A 367 -68.71 -121.53 10.07
N LYS A 368 -69.15 -120.51 10.82
CA LYS A 368 -69.97 -120.69 12.03
C LYS A 368 -71.31 -121.37 11.71
N GLY A 369 -71.96 -120.98 10.62
CA GLY A 369 -73.18 -121.65 10.13
C GLY A 369 -72.95 -123.09 9.66
N MET A 370 -71.76 -123.40 9.11
CA MET A 370 -71.37 -124.78 8.81
C MET A 370 -71.20 -125.63 10.07
N LEU A 371 -70.57 -125.09 11.12
CA LEU A 371 -70.41 -125.77 12.42
C LEU A 371 -71.76 -126.10 13.08
N GLU A 372 -72.70 -125.15 13.08
CA GLU A 372 -74.06 -125.41 13.61
C GLU A 372 -74.79 -126.52 12.85
N ARG A 373 -74.57 -126.66 11.54
CA ARG A 373 -75.10 -127.79 10.76
C ARG A 373 -74.48 -129.12 11.17
N VAL A 374 -73.17 -129.14 11.42
CA VAL A 374 -72.47 -130.33 11.91
C VAL A 374 -73.01 -130.75 13.27
N ASP A 375 -73.23 -129.80 14.20
CA ASP A 375 -73.80 -130.09 15.51
C ASP A 375 -75.23 -130.66 15.45
N ARG A 376 -76.09 -130.13 14.57
CA ARG A 376 -77.43 -130.72 14.34
C ARG A 376 -77.34 -132.14 13.82
N ARG A 377 -76.38 -132.41 12.91
CA ARG A 377 -76.13 -133.74 12.34
C ARG A 377 -75.64 -134.73 13.41
N ASN A 378 -74.77 -134.28 14.32
CA ASN A 378 -74.31 -135.07 15.46
C ASN A 378 -75.44 -135.38 16.45
N LYS A 379 -76.32 -134.42 16.76
CA LYS A 379 -77.52 -134.68 17.60
C LYS A 379 -78.46 -135.70 16.97
N PHE A 380 -78.67 -135.64 15.65
CA PHE A 380 -79.47 -136.63 14.92
C PHE A 380 -78.87 -138.04 14.99
N LEU A 381 -77.56 -138.18 14.77
CA LEU A 381 -76.85 -139.46 14.88
C LEU A 381 -76.92 -140.05 16.30
N LYS A 382 -76.82 -139.20 17.34
CA LYS A 382 -76.95 -139.62 18.74
C LYS A 382 -78.35 -140.20 19.04
N GLY A 383 -79.40 -139.62 18.48
CA GLY A 383 -80.78 -140.14 18.58
C GLY A 383 -81.00 -141.48 17.84
N MET A 384 -80.24 -141.75 16.77
CA MET A 384 -80.27 -143.05 16.10
C MET A 384 -79.61 -144.15 16.96
N LEU A 385 -78.50 -143.84 17.62
CA LEU A 385 -77.78 -144.78 18.51
C LEU A 385 -78.65 -145.24 19.70
N GLU A 386 -79.38 -144.33 20.35
CA GLU A 386 -80.28 -144.68 21.47
C GLU A 386 -81.43 -145.60 21.05
N ARG A 387 -81.91 -145.52 19.81
CA ARG A 387 -82.94 -146.44 19.27
C ARG A 387 -82.38 -147.85 19.03
N VAL A 388 -81.12 -147.95 18.63
CA VAL A 388 -80.43 -149.24 18.44
C VAL A 388 -80.22 -149.94 19.78
N ASP A 389 -79.83 -149.21 20.82
CA ASP A 389 -79.60 -149.79 22.15
C ASP A 389 -80.87 -150.30 22.84
N ARG A 390 -82.03 -149.63 22.65
CA ARG A 390 -83.30 -150.12 23.20
C ARG A 390 -83.77 -151.43 22.54
N ARG A 391 -83.58 -151.58 21.23
CA ARG A 391 -83.87 -152.85 20.52
C ARG A 391 -82.99 -154.00 21.03
N LYS A 392 -81.76 -153.70 21.43
CA LYS A 392 -80.81 -154.70 21.96
C LYS A 392 -81.20 -155.26 23.34
N LYS A 393 -81.88 -154.48 24.18
CA LYS A 393 -82.30 -154.91 25.53
C LYS A 393 -83.54 -155.82 25.53
N LEU A 394 -84.45 -155.69 24.56
CA LEU A 394 -85.64 -156.56 24.43
C LEU A 394 -85.29 -158.01 24.03
N LEU A 395 -84.15 -158.23 23.37
CA LEU A 395 -83.73 -159.53 22.83
C LEU A 395 -82.96 -160.42 23.84
N LYS A 396 -82.62 -159.93 25.03
CA LYS A 396 -81.70 -160.61 25.96
C LYS A 396 -82.33 -161.21 27.23
N GLY A 397 -83.66 -161.18 27.39
CA GLY A 397 -84.35 -161.74 28.57
C GLY A 397 -85.26 -162.94 28.30
N MET A 398 -85.27 -163.50 27.08
CA MET A 398 -86.11 -164.66 26.69
C MET A 398 -85.32 -165.98 26.61
N LEU A 399 -84.19 -166.08 27.29
CA LEU A 399 -83.36 -167.27 27.51
C LEU A 399 -82.84 -167.22 28.94
#